data_AF-A0A846E883-F1
#
_entry.id   AF-A0A846E883-F1
#
_cell.length_a   1.000
_cell.length_b   1.000
_cell.length_c   1.000
_cell.angle_alpha   90.00
_cell.angle_beta   90.00
_cell.angle_gamma   90.00
#
_symmetry.space_group_name_H-M   'P 1'
#
loop_
_entity.id
_entity.type
_entity.pdbx_description
1 polymer ?
#
loop_
_entity_poly.entity_id
_entity_poly.type
_entity_poly.pdbx_seq_one_letter_code
_entity_poly.pdbx_strand_id
1 'polypeptide(L)'
;MSQQDKLLAKILSGASDTNISFEQLCQLLIRLGFDERICGSHHIFTKEGVEEILNLQPKQGKAKTYQVKQVREVLLKYQLGGQDDSTV
;
A
#
# COMPACT_ATOMS: atom_id res chain seq x y z
N MET A 1 -9.04 -1.15 16.81
CA MET A 1 -8.47 -1.10 15.44
C MET A 1 -7.52 0.07 15.34
N SER A 2 -6.27 -0.19 14.96
CA SER A 2 -5.26 0.84 14.68
C SER A 2 -5.70 1.72 13.51
N GLN A 3 -5.15 2.93 13.42
CA GLN A 3 -5.37 3.82 12.27
C GLN A 3 -4.99 3.14 10.94
N GLN A 4 -3.97 2.28 10.97
CA GLN A 4 -3.54 1.53 9.80
C GLN A 4 -4.46 0.37 9.45
N ASP A 5 -5.08 -0.30 10.43
CA ASP A 5 -6.04 -1.38 10.14
C ASP A 5 -7.31 -0.81 9.50
N LYS A 6 -7.73 0.39 9.95
CA LYS A 6 -8.83 1.14 9.33
C LYS A 6 -8.49 1.56 7.90
N LEU A 7 -7.25 1.99 7.66
CA LEU A 7 -6.77 2.36 6.33
C LEU A 7 -6.73 1.16 5.39
N LEU A 8 -6.21 0.02 5.87
CA LEU A 8 -6.16 -1.22 5.12
C LEU A 8 -7.57 -1.69 4.74
N ALA A 9 -8.50 -1.73 5.70
CA ALA A 9 -9.90 -2.06 5.44
C ALA A 9 -10.54 -1.11 4.42
N LYS A 10 -10.23 0.20 4.52
CA LYS A 10 -10.70 1.21 3.56
C LYS A 10 -10.17 0.95 2.15
N ILE A 11 -8.87 0.66 1.99
CA ILE A 11 -8.26 0.34 0.70
C ILE A 11 -8.86 -0.95 0.14
N LEU A 12 -8.92 -2.02 0.92
CA LEU A 12 -9.47 -3.31 0.47
C LEU A 12 -10.95 -3.22 0.07
N SER A 13 -11.74 -2.37 0.75
CA SER A 13 -13.15 -2.15 0.40
C SER A 13 -13.36 -1.48 -0.96
N GLY A 14 -12.35 -0.79 -1.50
CA GLY A 14 -12.46 0.02 -2.73
C GLY A 14 -13.42 1.22 -2.61
N ALA A 15 -13.99 1.49 -1.43
CA ALA A 15 -15.02 2.50 -1.25
C ALA A 15 -14.47 3.94 -1.31
N SER A 16 -13.16 4.14 -1.18
CA SER A 16 -12.60 5.49 -1.06
C SER A 16 -11.12 5.56 -1.47
N ASP A 17 -10.86 5.22 -2.74
CA ASP A 17 -9.54 5.37 -3.36
C ASP A 17 -9.10 6.85 -3.52
N THR A 18 -10.01 7.81 -3.35
CA THR A 18 -9.84 9.23 -3.72
C THR A 18 -9.38 10.16 -2.60
N ASN A 19 -9.09 9.66 -1.39
CA ASN A 19 -8.64 10.52 -0.28
C ASN A 19 -7.74 9.78 0.70
N ILE A 20 -6.63 9.26 0.19
CA ILE A 20 -5.60 8.58 0.99
C ILE A 20 -4.36 9.47 1.04
N SER A 21 -3.85 9.73 2.25
CA SER A 21 -2.57 10.40 2.43
C SER A 21 -1.47 9.54 1.82
N PHE A 22 -0.55 10.17 1.10
CA PHE A 22 0.58 9.48 0.49
C PHE A 22 1.45 8.80 1.57
N GLU A 23 1.74 9.53 2.65
CA GLU A 23 2.53 9.03 3.76
C GLU A 23 1.89 7.82 4.44
N GLN A 24 0.57 7.88 4.66
CA GLN A 24 -0.16 6.76 5.25
C GLN A 24 -0.13 5.50 4.37
N LEU A 25 -0.18 5.66 3.04
CA LEU A 25 -0.06 4.55 2.10
C LEU A 25 1.34 3.94 2.15
N CYS A 26 2.39 4.76 2.21
CA CYS A 26 3.78 4.29 2.31
C CYS A 26 4.00 3.53 3.62
N GLN A 27 3.56 4.09 4.75
CA GLN A 27 3.66 3.43 6.06
C GLN A 27 2.93 2.09 6.12
N LEU A 28 1.78 1.97 5.43
CA LEU A 28 1.07 0.71 5.31
C LEU A 28 1.89 -0.33 4.54
N LEU A 29 2.47 0.04 3.39
CA LEU A 29 3.30 -0.86 2.59
C LEU A 29 4.53 -1.33 3.37
N ILE A 30 5.21 -0.44 4.08
CA ILE A 30 6.35 -0.79 4.93
C ILE A 30 5.93 -1.79 6.02
N ARG A 31 4.79 -1.58 6.69
CA ARG A 31 4.29 -2.53 7.71
C ARG A 31 3.93 -3.89 7.12
N LEU A 32 3.45 -3.93 5.88
CA LEU A 32 3.20 -5.18 5.15
C LEU A 32 4.50 -5.84 4.66
N GLY A 33 5.66 -5.27 4.99
CA GLY A 33 6.98 -5.80 4.67
C GLY A 33 7.39 -5.59 3.22
N PHE A 34 6.98 -4.47 2.61
CA PHE A 34 7.61 -3.97 1.39
C PHE A 34 8.85 -3.14 1.75
N ASP A 35 9.90 -3.32 0.97
CA ASP A 35 11.09 -2.48 0.98
C ASP A 35 10.83 -1.20 0.18
N GLU A 36 11.24 -0.06 0.74
CA GLU A 36 11.12 1.24 0.10
C GLU A 36 12.47 1.71 -0.45
N ARG A 37 12.47 2.12 -1.72
CA ARG A 37 13.57 2.84 -2.36
C ARG A 37 13.09 4.17 -2.91
N ILE A 38 13.75 5.26 -2.51
CA ILE A 38 13.41 6.61 -2.96
C ILE A 38 14.33 7.04 -4.10
N CYS A 39 13.74 7.52 -5.19
CA CYS A 39 14.45 8.10 -6.33
C CYS A 39 13.81 9.43 -6.75
N GLY A 40 14.36 10.54 -6.25
CA GLY A 40 13.76 11.86 -6.41
C GLY A 40 12.42 11.94 -5.65
N SER A 41 11.32 12.23 -6.35
CA SER A 41 9.97 12.25 -5.76
C SER A 41 9.23 10.91 -5.85
N HIS A 42 9.85 9.89 -6.45
CA HIS A 42 9.26 8.57 -6.60
C HIS A 42 9.68 7.66 -5.44
N HIS A 43 8.70 6.95 -4.88
CA HIS A 43 8.86 5.93 -3.86
C HIS A 43 8.53 4.58 -4.49
N ILE A 44 9.55 3.75 -4.63
CA ILE A 44 9.46 2.44 -5.27
C ILE A 44 9.37 1.40 -4.16
N PHE A 45 8.34 0.56 -4.20
CA PHE A 45 8.12 -0.51 -3.25
C PHE A 45 8.22 -1.87 -3.92
N THR A 46 8.98 -2.76 -3.29
CA THR A 46 9.16 -4.16 -3.70
C THR A 46 9.00 -5.06 -2.48
N LYS A 47 8.57 -6.31 -2.69
CA LYS A 47 8.46 -7.29 -1.61
C LYS A 47 8.80 -8.67 -2.15
N GLU A 48 9.55 -9.45 -1.39
CA GLU A 48 9.81 -10.85 -1.74
C GLU A 48 8.49 -11.63 -1.86
N GLY A 49 8.33 -12.39 -2.94
CA GLY A 49 7.09 -13.11 -3.25
C GLY A 49 5.99 -12.26 -3.91
N VAL A 50 6.23 -10.96 -4.16
CA VAL A 50 5.35 -10.07 -4.93
C VAL A 50 6.07 -9.67 -6.22
N GLU A 51 5.48 -9.98 -7.37
CA GLU A 51 6.09 -9.71 -8.68
C GLU A 51 5.98 -8.22 -9.06
N GLU A 52 4.87 -7.58 -8.67
CA GLU A 52 4.59 -6.19 -8.98
C GLU A 52 5.46 -5.22 -8.20
N ILE A 53 6.16 -4.35 -8.94
CA ILE A 53 6.87 -3.20 -8.39
C ILE A 53 5.91 -2.00 -8.34
N LEU A 54 5.66 -1.49 -7.15
CA LEU A 54 4.79 -0.33 -6.93
C LEU A 54 5.62 0.95 -6.98
N ASN A 55 5.42 1.77 -8.02
CA ASN A 55 6.10 3.07 -8.14
C ASN A 55 5.12 4.22 -7.81
N LEU A 56 5.24 4.75 -6.60
CA LEU A 56 4.34 5.74 -6.04
C LEU A 56 4.96 7.14 -6.08
N GLN A 57 4.13 8.17 -6.21
CA GLN A 57 4.57 9.56 -6.23
C GLN A 57 3.49 10.43 -5.59
N PRO A 58 3.82 11.28 -4.61
CA PRO A 58 2.85 12.16 -4.00
C PRO A 58 2.33 13.20 -5.00
N LYS A 59 1.06 13.57 -4.87
CA LYS A 59 0.47 14.76 -5.49
C LYS A 59 -0.20 15.58 -4.40
N GLN A 60 0.38 16.73 -4.06
CA GLN A 60 -0.12 17.62 -2.99
C GLN A 60 -0.34 16.87 -1.65
N GLY A 61 0.60 16.00 -1.27
CA GLY A 61 0.53 15.20 -0.04
C GLY A 61 -0.41 13.98 -0.10
N LYS A 62 -1.11 13.75 -1.20
CA LYS A 62 -2.02 12.61 -1.39
C LYS A 62 -1.47 11.58 -2.38
N ALA A 63 -1.85 10.33 -2.17
CA ALA A 63 -1.67 9.30 -3.19
C ALA A 63 -2.63 9.57 -4.35
N LYS A 64 -2.18 9.31 -5.58
CA LYS A 64 -3.06 9.43 -6.75
C LYS A 64 -4.07 8.27 -6.73
N THR A 65 -5.32 8.49 -7.12
CA THR A 65 -6.37 7.46 -7.06
C THR A 65 -5.98 6.15 -7.74
N TYR A 66 -5.32 6.22 -8.90
CA TYR A 66 -4.87 5.03 -9.61
C TYR A 66 -3.76 4.27 -8.84
N GLN A 67 -2.91 4.96 -8.08
CA GLN A 67 -1.88 4.35 -7.25
C GLN A 67 -2.52 3.57 -6.10
N VAL A 68 -3.56 4.12 -5.49
CA VAL A 68 -4.33 3.41 -4.45
C VAL A 68 -4.99 2.16 -5.04
N LYS A 69 -5.54 2.24 -6.26
CA LYS A 69 -6.10 1.09 -6.97
C LYS A 69 -5.05 0.02 -7.27
N GLN A 70 -3.87 0.41 -7.75
CA GLN A 70 -2.75 -0.51 -8.01
C GLN A 70 -2.32 -1.20 -6.72
N VAL A 71 -2.17 -0.46 -5.62
CA VAL A 71 -1.86 -1.06 -4.31
C VAL A 71 -2.94 -2.06 -3.92
N ARG A 72 -4.22 -1.67 -3.98
CA ARG A 72 -5.35 -2.57 -3.66
C ARG A 72 -5.32 -3.87 -4.46
N GLU A 73 -5.06 -3.79 -5.77
CA GLU A 73 -4.98 -4.96 -6.65
C GLU A 73 -3.84 -5.90 -6.23
N VAL A 74 -2.66 -5.36 -5.92
CA VAL A 74 -1.53 -6.15 -5.39
C VAL A 74 -1.90 -6.79 -4.05
N LEU A 75 -2.50 -6.03 -3.12
CA LEU A 75 -2.89 -6.57 -1.82
C LEU A 75 -3.90 -7.72 -1.95
N LEU A 76 -4.88 -7.59 -2.85
CA LEU A 76 -5.87 -8.65 -3.11
C LEU A 76 -5.24 -9.86 -3.80
N LYS A 77 -4.37 -9.65 -4.81
CA LYS A 77 -3.71 -10.72 -5.57
C LYS A 77 -2.87 -11.62 -4.65
N TYR A 78 -2.17 -11.02 -3.70
CA TYR A 78 -1.27 -11.74 -2.78
C TYR A 78 -1.87 -11.95 -1.38
N GLN A 79 -3.15 -11.63 -1.19
CA GLN A 79 -3.87 -11.77 0.10
C GLN A 79 -3.14 -11.07 1.28
N LEU A 80 -2.50 -9.94 0.99
CA LEU A 80 -1.71 -9.18 1.97
C LEU A 80 -2.64 -8.33 2.84
N GLY A 81 -2.54 -8.50 4.15
CA GLY A 81 -3.34 -7.74 5.11
C GLY A 81 -4.55 -8.49 5.71
N GLY A 82 -4.72 -9.78 5.39
CA GLY A 82 -5.47 -10.69 6.26
C GLY A 82 -4.64 -10.98 7.52
N GLN A 83 -5.29 -10.96 8.68
CA GLN A 83 -4.66 -11.51 9.90
C GLN A 83 -4.40 -13.00 9.65
N ASP A 84 -3.12 -13.38 9.66
CA ASP A 84 -2.53 -14.67 10.08
C ASP A 84 -1.04 -14.58 9.69
N ASP A 85 -0.12 -14.32 10.60
CA ASP A 85 0.51 -15.36 11.43
C ASP A 85 0.34 -16.76 10.84
N SER A 86 1.12 -17.05 9.80
CA SER A 86 1.46 -18.42 9.45
C SER A 86 2.97 -18.52 9.47
N THR A 87 3.45 -18.75 10.69
CA THR A 87 4.64 -19.54 10.96
C THR A 87 4.73 -20.72 10.00
N VAL A 88 5.87 -20.88 9.31
CA VAL A 88 6.53 -22.18 9.11
C VAL A 88 8.04 -21.96 9.19
#